data_AF-A0A495VTL9-F1
#
_entry.id   AF-A0A495VTL9-F1
#
_cell.length_a   1.000
_cell.length_b   1.000
_cell.length_c   1.000
_cell.angle_alpha   90.00
_cell.angle_beta   90.00
_cell.angle_gamma   90.00
#
_symmetry.space_group_name_H-M   'P 1'
#
loop_
_entity.id
_entity.type
_entity.pdbx_description
1 polymer ?
#
loop_
_entity_poly.entity_id
_entity_poly.type
_entity_poly.pdbx_seq_one_letter_code
_entity_poly.pdbx_strand_id
1 'polypeptide(L)'
;MTNVETEPRALRVWRGASGAVAVGLVLLALALIGVQVYAGSHDLPGPGVDVVVGHAVAAVVAVVAQIFADRRTGWAATTCGLVVLAAGATALWSFWWA
;
A
#
# COMPACT_ATOMS: atom_id res chain seq x y z
N MET A 1 -11.25 -1.06 -38.62
CA MET A 1 -11.73 -0.52 -37.32
C MET A 1 -11.34 -1.51 -36.25
N THR A 2 -10.25 -1.25 -35.52
CA THR A 2 -9.87 -2.11 -34.38
C THR A 2 -10.88 -1.86 -33.27
N ASN A 3 -11.64 -2.88 -32.88
CA ASN A 3 -12.51 -2.80 -31.71
C ASN A 3 -11.62 -2.49 -30.50
N VAL A 4 -11.66 -1.26 -30.01
CA VAL A 4 -11.09 -0.92 -28.71
C VAL A 4 -12.02 -1.57 -27.70
N GLU A 5 -11.72 -2.78 -27.26
CA GLU A 5 -12.34 -3.34 -26.07
C GLU A 5 -12.02 -2.38 -24.92
N THR A 6 -12.99 -1.55 -24.57
CA THR A 6 -12.87 -0.65 -23.44
C THR A 6 -12.86 -1.49 -22.18
N GLU A 7 -11.79 -1.41 -21.40
CA GLU A 7 -11.74 -2.04 -20.08
C GLU A 7 -13.01 -1.61 -19.32
N PRO A 8 -13.73 -2.55 -18.67
CA PRO A 8 -14.91 -2.21 -17.88
C PRO A 8 -14.58 -1.06 -16.93
N ARG A 9 -15.36 0.02 -16.95
CA ARG A 9 -15.12 1.22 -16.11
C ARG A 9 -14.86 0.86 -14.64
N ALA A 10 -15.49 -0.20 -14.15
CA ALA A 10 -15.28 -0.75 -12.81
C ALA A 10 -13.84 -1.20 -12.55
N LEU A 11 -13.19 -1.90 -13.49
CA LEU A 11 -11.79 -2.33 -13.35
C LEU A 11 -10.83 -1.14 -13.33
N ARG A 12 -11.10 -0.12 -14.16
CA ARG A 12 -10.31 1.11 -14.17
C ARG A 12 -10.42 1.88 -12.85
N VAL A 13 -11.62 2.01 -12.29
CA VAL A 13 -11.84 2.63 -10.98
C VAL A 13 -11.19 1.80 -9.86
N TRP A 14 -11.32 0.48 -9.92
CA TRP A 14 -10.70 -0.44 -8.96
C TRP A 14 -9.18 -0.29 -8.91
N ARG A 15 -8.51 -0.24 -10.06
CA ARG A 15 -7.05 -0.03 -10.15
C ARG A 15 -6.64 1.33 -9.59
N GLY A 16 -7.42 2.37 -9.86
CA GLY A 16 -7.20 3.70 -9.30
C GLY A 16 -7.31 3.71 -7.76
N ALA A 17 -8.33 3.05 -7.22
CA ALA A 17 -8.55 2.95 -5.78
C ALA A 17 -7.44 2.12 -5.10
N SER A 18 -7.08 0.95 -5.63
CA SER A 18 -6.00 0.12 -5.07
C SER A 18 -4.64 0.83 -5.18
N GLY A 19 -4.41 1.58 -6.26
CA GLY A 19 -3.22 2.41 -6.44
C GLY A 19 -3.12 3.52 -5.39
N ALA A 20 -4.23 4.20 -5.10
CA ALA A 20 -4.28 5.22 -4.05
C ALA A 20 -3.94 4.65 -2.66
N VAL A 21 -4.43 3.45 -2.33
CA VAL A 21 -4.08 2.76 -1.07
C VAL A 21 -2.60 2.40 -1.02
N ALA A 22 -2.03 1.87 -2.11
CA ALA A 22 -0.61 1.56 -2.17
C ALA A 22 0.26 2.82 -1.95
N VAL A 23 -0.10 3.95 -2.58
CA VAL A 23 0.56 5.24 -2.36
C VAL A 23 0.42 5.69 -0.90
N GLY A 24 -0.78 5.57 -0.32
CA GLY A 24 -1.02 5.90 1.08
C GLY A 24 -0.12 5.11 2.04
N LEU A 25 0.06 3.81 1.82
CA LEU A 25 0.94 2.96 2.62
C LEU A 25 2.42 3.38 2.49
N VAL A 26 2.87 3.73 1.29
CA VAL A 26 4.24 4.25 1.07
C VAL A 26 4.46 5.55 1.82
N LEU A 27 3.54 6.52 1.66
CA LEU A 27 3.64 7.81 2.36
C LEU A 27 3.62 7.64 3.88
N LEU A 28 2.78 6.74 4.39
CA LEU A 28 2.73 6.42 5.81
C LEU A 28 4.05 5.82 6.31
N ALA A 29 4.63 4.85 5.59
CA ALA A 29 5.92 4.28 5.94
C ALA A 29 7.04 5.33 5.97
N LEU A 30 7.09 6.23 4.97
CA LEU A 30 8.05 7.32 4.93
C LEU A 30 7.87 8.31 6.08
N ALA A 31 6.62 8.64 6.44
CA ALA A 31 6.33 9.49 7.58
C ALA A 31 6.82 8.87 8.89
N LEU A 32 6.56 7.58 9.12
CA LEU A 32 7.02 6.87 10.30
C LEU A 32 8.55 6.81 10.40
N ILE A 33 9.24 6.58 9.27
CA ILE A 33 10.72 6.68 9.22
C ILE A 33 11.18 8.07 9.63
N GLY A 34 10.57 9.12 9.07
CA GLY A 34 10.89 10.51 9.41
C GLY A 34 10.69 10.81 10.90
N VAL A 35 9.56 10.39 11.47
CA VAL A 35 9.26 10.56 12.91
C VAL A 35 10.24 9.76 13.77
N GLN A 36 10.59 8.54 13.40
CA GLN A 36 11.55 7.71 14.14
C GLN A 36 12.95 8.33 14.15
N VAL A 37 13.41 8.86 13.02
CA VAL A 37 14.71 9.57 12.92
C VAL A 37 14.68 10.87 13.72
N TYR A 38 13.58 11.63 13.63
CA TYR A 38 13.40 12.85 14.41
C TYR A 38 13.42 12.57 15.91
N ALA A 39 12.62 11.62 16.38
CA ALA A 39 12.57 11.25 17.80
C ALA A 39 13.92 10.75 18.31
N GLY A 40 14.60 9.88 17.55
CA GLY A 40 15.92 9.36 17.92
C GLY A 40 17.04 10.43 17.94
N SER A 41 16.89 11.52 17.20
CA SER A 41 17.82 12.67 17.23
C SER A 41 17.53 13.67 18.35
N HIS A 42 16.39 13.54 19.03
CA HIS A 42 15.95 14.45 20.10
C HIS A 42 15.75 13.72 21.45
N ASP A 43 16.24 12.48 21.58
CA ASP A 43 16.04 11.62 22.75
C ASP A 43 14.56 11.47 23.16
N LEU A 44 13.66 11.53 22.17
CA LEU A 44 12.23 11.33 22.35
C LEU A 44 11.86 9.87 22.07
N PRO A 45 10.83 9.32 22.73
CA PRO A 45 10.27 8.03 22.36
C PRO A 45 9.67 8.10 20.96
N GLY A 46 10.22 7.30 20.04
CA GLY A 46 9.73 7.18 18.67
C GLY A 46 8.66 6.09 18.51
N PRO A 47 8.12 5.91 17.28
CA PRO A 47 7.08 4.92 16.98
C PRO A 47 7.47 3.48 17.29
N GLY A 48 8.77 3.16 17.30
CA GLY A 48 9.29 1.81 17.45
C GLY A 48 9.80 1.25 16.12
N VAL A 49 10.94 0.56 16.18
CA VAL A 49 11.59 0.00 14.98
C VAL A 49 10.72 -1.07 14.32
N ASP A 50 10.06 -1.90 15.12
CA ASP A 50 9.08 -2.90 14.71
C ASP A 50 7.89 -2.28 13.96
N VAL A 51 7.35 -1.18 14.47
CA VAL A 51 6.26 -0.43 13.83
C VAL A 51 6.69 0.12 12.47
N VAL A 52 7.87 0.72 12.40
CA VAL A 52 8.43 1.27 11.15
C VAL A 52 8.67 0.17 10.11
N VAL A 53 9.30 -0.94 10.51
CA VAL A 53 9.59 -2.07 9.63
C VAL A 53 8.31 -2.72 9.11
N GLY A 54 7.31 -2.90 9.97
CA GLY A 54 6.02 -3.48 9.58
C GLY A 54 5.32 -2.67 8.48
N HIS A 55 5.29 -1.34 8.61
CA HIS A 55 4.71 -0.47 7.58
C HIS A 55 5.55 -0.44 6.30
N ALA A 56 6.87 -0.46 6.40
CA ALA A 56 7.74 -0.54 5.23
C ALA A 56 7.50 -1.83 4.43
N VAL A 57 7.38 -2.98 5.11
CA VAL A 57 7.05 -4.25 4.47
C VAL A 57 5.65 -4.19 3.83
N ALA A 58 4.65 -3.67 4.53
CA ALA A 58 3.29 -3.53 3.99
C ALA A 58 3.26 -2.65 2.72
N ALA A 59 4.01 -1.54 2.72
CA ALA A 59 4.16 -0.67 1.56
C ALA A 59 4.82 -1.39 0.36
N VAL A 60 5.89 -2.14 0.60
CA VAL A 60 6.56 -2.94 -0.46
C VAL A 60 5.61 -3.98 -1.04
N VAL A 61 4.90 -4.73 -0.19
CA VAL A 61 3.92 -5.74 -0.63
C VAL A 61 2.82 -5.09 -1.47
N ALA A 62 2.28 -3.95 -1.03
CA ALA A 62 1.25 -3.23 -1.75
C ALA A 62 1.72 -2.74 -3.12
N VAL A 63 2.93 -2.16 -3.21
CA VAL A 63 3.52 -1.71 -4.46
C VAL A 63 3.76 -2.88 -5.41
N VAL A 64 4.33 -3.98 -4.93
CA VAL A 64 4.57 -5.18 -5.76
C VAL A 64 3.26 -5.74 -6.29
N ALA A 65 2.25 -5.91 -5.42
CA ALA A 65 0.92 -6.35 -5.83
C ALA A 65 0.31 -5.42 -6.88
N GLN A 66 0.42 -4.11 -6.69
CA GLN A 66 -0.09 -3.13 -7.64
C GLN A 66 0.66 -3.17 -8.99
N ILE A 67 1.98 -3.34 -9.01
CA ILE A 67 2.76 -3.53 -10.25
C ILE A 67 2.27 -4.77 -11.02
N PHE A 68 1.96 -5.86 -10.32
CA PHE A 68 1.39 -7.07 -10.95
C PHE A 68 -0.03 -6.85 -11.45
N ALA A 69 -0.88 -6.14 -10.68
CA ALA A 69 -2.20 -5.71 -11.11
C ALA A 69 -2.11 -4.87 -12.39
N ASP A 70 -1.12 -3.97 -12.43
CA ASP A 70 -0.93 -3.03 -13.52
C ASP A 70 -0.47 -3.71 -14.80
N ARG A 71 0.25 -4.85 -14.69
CA ARG A 71 0.75 -5.62 -15.83
C ARG A 71 -0.24 -6.68 -16.35
N ARG A 72 -1.33 -6.99 -15.64
CA ARG A 72 -2.26 -8.05 -16.04
C ARG A 72 -3.69 -7.54 -16.25
N THR A 73 -4.42 -8.20 -17.16
CA THR A 73 -5.84 -7.95 -17.43
C THR A 73 -6.72 -9.04 -16.79
N GLY A 74 -7.97 -8.72 -16.46
CA GLY A 74 -8.94 -9.68 -15.92
C GLY A 74 -8.77 -10.02 -14.43
N TRP A 75 -9.09 -11.26 -14.03
CA TRP A 75 -9.19 -11.73 -12.63
C TRP A 75 -7.92 -11.54 -11.78
N ALA A 76 -6.75 -11.50 -12.42
CA ALA A 76 -5.47 -11.25 -11.77
C ALA A 76 -5.33 -9.81 -11.24
N ALA A 77 -6.00 -8.83 -11.87
CA ALA A 77 -6.01 -7.44 -11.41
C ALA A 77 -6.88 -7.27 -10.15
N THR A 78 -7.99 -8.01 -10.07
CA THR A 78 -8.90 -7.97 -8.91
C THR A 78 -8.25 -8.58 -7.66
N THR A 79 -7.57 -9.71 -7.82
CA THR A 79 -6.88 -10.41 -6.71
C THR A 79 -5.69 -9.61 -6.17
N CYS A 80 -4.94 -8.90 -7.01
CA CYS A 80 -3.86 -8.05 -6.53
C CYS A 80 -4.37 -6.84 -5.73
N GLY A 81 -5.50 -6.23 -6.11
CA GLY A 81 -6.11 -5.16 -5.31
C GLY A 81 -6.57 -5.63 -3.92
N LEU A 82 -7.03 -6.88 -3.81
CA LEU A 82 -7.36 -7.51 -2.52
C LEU A 82 -6.12 -7.67 -1.62
N VAL A 83 -4.96 -8.01 -2.19
CA VAL A 83 -3.70 -8.10 -1.43
C VAL A 83 -3.30 -6.74 -0.86
N VAL A 84 -3.47 -5.66 -1.64
CA VAL A 84 -3.21 -4.28 -1.17
C VAL A 84 -4.12 -3.93 0.01
N LEU A 85 -5.42 -4.21 -0.10
CA LEU A 85 -6.37 -3.95 0.97
C LEU A 85 -6.11 -4.82 2.21
N ALA A 86 -5.74 -6.08 2.02
CA ALA A 86 -5.38 -6.97 3.11
C ALA A 86 -4.13 -6.47 3.84
N ALA A 87 -3.09 -6.06 3.11
CA ALA A 87 -1.88 -5.48 3.70
C ALA A 87 -2.20 -4.21 4.50
N GLY A 88 -3.05 -3.32 3.96
CA GLY A 88 -3.50 -2.13 4.66
C GLY A 88 -4.33 -2.44 5.92
N ALA A 89 -5.26 -3.40 5.83
CA ALA A 89 -6.08 -3.81 6.97
C ALA A 89 -5.26 -4.49 8.07
N THR A 90 -4.28 -5.34 7.72
CA THR A 90 -3.38 -5.97 8.68
C THR A 90 -2.49 -4.94 9.36
N ALA A 91 -1.94 -3.98 8.61
CA ALA A 91 -1.14 -2.90 9.17
C ALA A 91 -1.98 -2.04 10.14
N LEU A 92 -3.16 -1.61 9.69
CA LEU A 92 -4.07 -0.81 10.51
C LEU A 92 -4.45 -1.57 11.78
N TRP A 93 -4.90 -2.82 11.68
CA TRP A 93 -5.30 -3.59 12.84
C TRP A 93 -4.16 -3.83 13.84
N SER A 94 -2.95 -4.12 13.35
CA SER A 94 -1.82 -4.50 14.21
C SER A 94 -1.16 -3.30 14.87
N PHE A 95 -1.11 -2.15 14.19
CA PHE A 95 -0.37 -0.97 14.64
C PHE A 95 -1.25 0.18 15.11
N TRP A 96 -2.57 0.14 14.91
CA TRP A 96 -3.48 1.18 15.41
C TRP A 96 -3.50 1.29 16.93
N TRP A 97 -3.17 0.20 17.63
CA TRP A 97 -3.16 0.13 19.09
C TRP A 97 -1.80 0.46 19.72
N ALA A 98 -0.79 0.73 18.90
CA ALA A 98 0.57 1.05 19.36
C ALA A 98 0.67 2.49 19.89
#